data_AF-A0ABC8UTU2-F1
#
_entry.id   AF-A0ABC8UTU2-F1
#
_cell.length_a   1.000
_cell.length_b   1.000
_cell.length_c   1.000
_cell.angle_alpha   90.00
_cell.angle_beta   90.00
_cell.angle_gamma   90.00
#
_symmetry.space_group_name_H-M   'P 1'
#
loop_
_entity.id
_entity.type
_entity.pdbx_description
1 polymer ?
#
loop_
_entity_poly.entity_id
_entity_poly.type
_entity_poly.pdbx_seq_one_letter_code
_entity_poly.pdbx_strand_id
1 'polypeptide(L)'
;MTPLGDQDQPYNGSSLRSSWLQRKSKNTEVDVRIIDDEVNIKLVQQKRINCLLFVSKVLHELQLDLHHLAGGFIGDYYSFLFNTKILEGFSVYANAIANKLIEVVERQYATIPPISSY
;
A
#
# COMPACT_ATOMS: atom_id res chain seq x y z
N MET A 1 -36.27 -6.36 -16.32
CA MET A 1 -35.70 -5.94 -15.02
C MET A 1 -34.26 -6.42 -14.94
N THR A 2 -33.34 -5.49 -15.19
CA THR A 2 -31.97 -5.31 -14.68
C THR A 2 -31.28 -4.37 -15.68
N PRO A 3 -30.99 -3.10 -15.31
CA PRO A 3 -30.08 -2.26 -16.06
C PRO A 3 -28.71 -2.36 -15.41
N LEU A 4 -27.65 -2.67 -16.16
CA LEU A 4 -26.30 -2.40 -15.71
C LEU A 4 -25.69 -1.48 -16.77
N GLY A 5 -25.74 -0.19 -16.48
CA GLY A 5 -25.18 0.83 -17.35
C GLY A 5 -23.68 0.64 -17.45
N ASP A 6 -23.23 0.35 -18.66
CA ASP A 6 -21.94 0.84 -19.15
C ASP A 6 -22.02 2.37 -19.10
N GLN A 7 -21.59 2.95 -17.97
CA GLN A 7 -21.27 4.36 -17.91
C GLN A 7 -19.90 4.54 -18.56
N ASP A 8 -19.94 4.88 -19.85
CA ASP A 8 -18.96 5.73 -20.50
C ASP A 8 -18.62 6.91 -19.58
N GLN A 9 -17.51 6.82 -18.87
CA GLN A 9 -17.03 7.93 -18.06
C GLN A 9 -16.26 8.90 -18.98
N PRO A 10 -16.75 10.15 -19.15
CA PRO A 10 -16.20 11.06 -20.14
C PRO A 10 -14.82 11.57 -19.71
N TYR A 11 -13.89 11.48 -20.66
CA TYR A 11 -12.58 12.10 -20.67
C TYR A 11 -12.74 13.63 -20.55
N ASN A 12 -12.78 14.15 -19.33
CA ASN A 12 -12.73 15.59 -19.07
C ASN A 12 -11.32 15.94 -18.58
N GLY A 13 -10.62 16.77 -19.37
CA GLY A 13 -9.24 17.20 -19.14
C GLY A 13 -9.12 18.09 -17.92
N SER A 14 -8.79 17.46 -16.78
CA SER A 14 -8.30 17.99 -15.48
C SER A 14 -8.70 17.04 -14.34
N SER A 15 -8.82 15.74 -14.64
CA SER A 15 -9.26 14.73 -13.68
C SER A 15 -8.13 14.47 -12.68
N LEU A 16 -8.27 15.06 -11.48
CA LEU A 16 -7.52 14.70 -10.27
C LEU A 16 -7.37 13.18 -10.26
N ARG A 17 -6.14 12.66 -10.34
CA ARG A 17 -5.83 11.22 -10.46
C ARG A 17 -6.06 10.53 -9.12
N SER A 18 -7.27 10.63 -8.60
CA SER A 18 -7.65 10.00 -7.34
C SER A 18 -7.90 8.52 -7.58
N SER A 19 -7.22 7.68 -6.80
CA SER A 19 -7.50 6.24 -6.78
C SER A 19 -7.28 5.72 -5.37
N TRP A 20 -8.09 4.75 -4.98
CA TRP A 20 -8.02 4.17 -3.66
C TRP A 20 -8.19 2.67 -3.74
N LEU A 21 -7.37 1.92 -3.01
CA LEU A 21 -7.54 0.49 -2.86
C LEU A 21 -7.07 0.02 -1.49
N GLN A 22 -7.90 -0.79 -0.86
CA GLN A 22 -7.56 -1.53 0.34
C GLN A 22 -7.37 -3.02 0.00
N ARG A 23 -6.30 -3.60 0.54
CA ARG A 23 -6.00 -5.04 0.47
C ARG A 23 -5.79 -5.56 1.88
N LYS A 24 -6.33 -6.75 2.16
CA LYS A 24 -6.25 -7.36 3.48
C LYS A 24 -5.99 -8.84 3.35
N SER A 25 -5.16 -9.34 4.25
CA SER A 25 -4.86 -10.75 4.43
C SER A 25 -4.97 -11.13 5.92
N LYS A 26 -4.52 -12.35 6.27
CA LYS A 26 -4.61 -12.86 7.65
C LYS A 26 -3.83 -12.00 8.64
N ASN A 27 -2.64 -11.53 8.24
CA ASN A 27 -1.69 -10.88 9.15
C ASN A 27 -1.30 -9.47 8.69
N THR A 28 -1.76 -9.03 7.52
CA THR A 28 -1.34 -7.78 6.90
C THR A 28 -2.56 -7.06 6.30
N GLU A 29 -2.59 -5.74 6.45
CA GLU A 29 -3.56 -4.86 5.80
C GLU A 29 -2.82 -3.68 5.18
N VAL A 30 -3.17 -3.36 3.93
CA VAL A 30 -2.58 -2.27 3.16
C VAL A 30 -3.73 -1.42 2.62
N ASP A 31 -3.73 -0.12 2.93
CA ASP A 31 -4.62 0.87 2.34
C ASP A 31 -3.78 1.87 1.56
N VAL A 32 -4.14 2.10 0.29
CA VAL A 32 -3.44 3.03 -0.59
C VAL A 32 -4.42 4.04 -1.12
N ARG A 33 -4.09 5.33 -0.96
CA ARG A 33 -4.82 6.45 -1.54
C ARG A 33 -3.87 7.31 -2.35
N ILE A 34 -4.20 7.50 -3.62
CA ILE A 34 -3.54 8.44 -4.52
C ILE A 34 -4.46 9.65 -4.68
N ILE A 35 -3.90 10.85 -4.56
CA ILE A 35 -4.54 12.12 -4.91
C ILE A 35 -3.51 12.90 -5.71
N ASP A 36 -3.80 13.18 -6.97
CA ASP A 36 -2.85 13.75 -7.92
C ASP A 36 -1.57 12.91 -8.05
N ASP A 37 -0.46 13.38 -7.51
CA ASP A 37 0.82 12.68 -7.43
C ASP A 37 1.19 12.26 -5.99
N GLU A 38 0.39 12.63 -4.99
CA GLU A 38 0.57 12.22 -3.61
C GLU A 38 -0.03 10.83 -3.37
N VAL A 39 0.73 9.99 -2.68
CA VAL A 39 0.37 8.61 -2.37
C VAL A 39 0.51 8.40 -0.86
N ASN A 40 -0.63 8.20 -0.21
CA ASN A 40 -0.73 7.85 1.20
C ASN A 40 -0.94 6.35 1.33
N ILE A 41 -0.06 5.69 2.09
CA ILE A 41 -0.06 4.25 2.28
C ILE A 41 -0.14 3.97 3.78
N LYS A 42 -1.18 3.26 4.21
CA LYS A 42 -1.27 2.72 5.56
C LYS A 42 -1.00 1.23 5.52
N LEU A 43 -0.03 0.78 6.31
CA LEU A 43 0.31 -0.63 6.47
C LEU A 43 0.10 -1.04 7.92
N VAL A 44 -0.72 -2.06 8.16
CA VAL A 44 -0.86 -2.70 9.46
C VAL A 44 -0.41 -4.15 9.34
N GLN A 45 0.54 -4.58 10.16
CA GLN A 45 1.07 -5.93 10.13
C GLN A 45 1.15 -6.51 11.54
N GLN A 46 0.72 -7.77 11.72
CA GLN A 46 0.97 -8.48 12.96
C GLN A 46 2.48 -8.59 13.22
N LYS A 47 2.89 -8.32 14.45
CA LYS A 47 4.27 -8.35 14.90
C LYS A 47 4.83 -9.75 14.75
N ARG A 48 5.87 -9.85 13.93
CA ARG A 48 6.71 -11.04 13.77
C ARG A 48 8.05 -10.67 13.18
N ILE A 49 8.03 -9.75 12.21
CA ILE A 49 9.19 -9.32 11.43
C ILE A 49 9.16 -7.79 11.29
N ASN A 50 10.32 -7.16 11.15
CA ASN A 50 10.36 -5.76 10.72
C ASN A 50 10.13 -5.70 9.20
N CYS A 51 8.99 -5.14 8.77
CA CYS A 51 8.65 -5.07 7.35
C CYS A 51 9.20 -3.83 6.62
N LEU A 52 9.77 -2.85 7.33
CA LEU A 52 10.15 -1.56 6.76
C LEU A 52 11.19 -1.68 5.64
N LEU A 53 12.16 -2.58 5.78
CA LEU A 53 13.17 -2.82 4.74
C LEU A 53 12.56 -3.29 3.41
N PHE A 54 11.51 -4.11 3.50
CA PHE A 54 10.84 -4.63 2.31
C PHE A 54 9.92 -3.59 1.69
N VAL A 55 9.22 -2.82 2.54
CA VAL A 55 8.40 -1.70 2.09
C VAL A 55 9.26 -0.65 1.39
N SER A 56 10.41 -0.26 1.96
CA SER A 56 11.29 0.73 1.34
C SER A 56 11.80 0.28 -0.03
N LYS A 57 12.08 -1.01 -0.21
CA LYS A 57 12.43 -1.59 -1.50
C LYS A 57 11.28 -1.47 -2.50
N VAL A 58 10.05 -1.78 -2.09
CA VAL A 58 8.87 -1.64 -2.95
C VAL A 58 8.63 -0.18 -3.36
N LEU A 59 8.77 0.77 -2.43
CA LEU A 59 8.65 2.20 -2.73
C LEU A 59 9.69 2.64 -3.77
N HIS A 60 10.95 2.22 -3.59
CA HIS A 60 12.02 2.51 -4.54
C HIS A 60 11.75 1.93 -5.94
N GLU A 61 11.34 0.65 -6.01
CA GLU A 61 11.02 0.00 -7.28
C GLU A 61 9.83 0.64 -8.01
N LEU A 62 8.87 1.20 -7.26
CA LEU A 62 7.70 1.88 -7.81
C LEU A 62 7.94 3.37 -8.05
N GLN A 63 9.16 3.89 -7.83
CA GLN A 63 9.50 5.30 -8.04
C GLN A 63 8.60 6.24 -7.20
N LEU A 64 8.33 5.81 -5.96
CA LEU A 64 7.63 6.59 -4.95
C LEU A 64 8.66 7.24 -4.03
N ASP A 65 8.76 8.56 -4.08
CA ASP A 65 9.63 9.34 -3.22
C ASP A 65 9.02 9.46 -1.82
N LEU A 66 9.74 9.09 -0.78
CA LEU A 66 9.23 9.06 0.59
C LEU A 66 9.42 10.41 1.26
N HIS A 67 8.32 11.10 1.54
CA HIS A 67 8.35 12.40 2.23
C HIS A 67 8.25 12.25 3.74
N HIS A 68 7.35 11.39 4.22
CA HIS A 68 7.10 11.22 5.64
C HIS A 68 6.77 9.78 5.99
N LEU A 69 7.32 9.32 7.10
CA LEU A 69 7.03 8.03 7.71
C LEU A 69 6.60 8.26 9.16
N ALA A 70 5.39 7.87 9.49
CA ALA A 70 4.94 7.71 10.86
C ALA A 70 4.71 6.23 11.16
N GLY A 71 4.99 5.82 12.40
CA GLY A 71 4.81 4.44 12.80
C GLY A 71 4.65 4.28 14.30
N GLY A 72 3.96 3.23 14.69
CA GLY A 72 3.80 2.83 16.08
C GLY A 72 3.46 1.35 16.18
N PHE A 73 3.44 0.84 17.39
CA PHE A 73 2.93 -0.49 17.68
C PHE A 73 1.73 -0.37 18.62
N ILE A 74 0.69 -1.15 18.35
CA ILE A 74 -0.53 -1.21 19.16
C ILE A 74 -0.83 -2.69 19.38
N GLY A 75 -0.69 -3.15 20.63
CA GLY A 75 -0.74 -4.58 20.95
C GLY A 75 0.32 -5.36 20.16
N ASP A 76 -0.13 -6.40 19.45
CA ASP A 76 0.71 -7.24 18.60
C ASP A 76 0.74 -6.80 17.13
N TYR A 77 0.50 -5.52 16.84
CA TYR A 77 0.52 -5.00 15.47
C TYR A 77 1.45 -3.81 15.33
N TYR A 78 2.27 -3.83 14.28
CA TYR A 78 2.89 -2.63 13.75
C TYR A 78 1.93 -1.90 12.83
N SER A 79 1.84 -0.58 12.97
CA SER A 79 1.06 0.29 12.10
C SER A 79 1.95 1.40 11.58
N PHE A 80 2.06 1.51 10.26
CA PHE A 80 2.86 2.51 9.57
C PHE A 80 1.99 3.32 8.62
N LEU A 81 2.35 4.60 8.47
CA LEU A 81 1.80 5.51 7.50
C LEU A 81 2.96 6.12 6.70
N PHE A 82 2.97 5.86 5.39
CA PHE A 82 3.91 6.43 4.45
C PHE A 82 3.18 7.49 3.63
N ASN A 83 3.70 8.71 3.65
CA ASN A 83 3.32 9.72 2.68
C ASN A 83 4.45 9.81 1.65
N THR A 84 4.10 9.53 0.41
CA THR A 84 5.04 9.43 -0.71
C THR A 84 4.52 10.22 -1.90
N LYS A 85 5.38 10.46 -2.88
CA LYS A 85 5.03 11.17 -4.10
C LYS A 85 5.48 10.38 -5.33
N ILE A 86 4.63 10.31 -6.35
CA ILE A 86 4.99 9.71 -7.64
C ILE A 86 6.01 10.64 -8.31
N LEU A 87 7.18 10.12 -8.66
CA LEU A 87 8.18 10.88 -9.39
C LEU A 87 7.67 11.32 -10.77
N GLU A 88 8.11 12.49 -11.23
CA GLU A 88 7.68 13.04 -12.52
C GLU A 88 8.01 12.09 -13.68
N GLY A 89 7.07 11.93 -14.62
CA GLY A 89 7.19 10.98 -15.74
C GLY A 89 6.80 9.54 -15.40
N PHE A 90 6.53 9.22 -14.13
CA PHE A 90 6.01 7.90 -13.73
C PHE A 90 4.49 7.92 -13.55
N SER A 91 3.88 6.75 -13.71
CA SER A 91 2.48 6.54 -13.36
C SER A 91 2.32 5.24 -12.61
N VAL A 92 1.70 5.33 -11.43
CA VAL A 92 1.46 4.18 -10.57
C VAL A 92 0.01 4.24 -10.12
N TYR A 93 -0.64 3.08 -10.10
CA TYR A 93 -2.02 2.94 -9.66
C TYR A 93 -2.08 2.35 -8.25
N ALA A 94 -3.10 2.73 -7.46
CA ALA A 94 -3.29 2.21 -6.10
C ALA A 94 -3.30 0.67 -6.07
N ASN A 95 -3.87 0.02 -7.10
CA ASN A 95 -3.87 -1.44 -7.24
C ASN A 95 -2.46 -2.04 -7.37
N ALA A 96 -1.56 -1.42 -8.12
CA ALA A 96 -0.19 -1.92 -8.28
C ALA A 96 0.57 -1.85 -6.95
N ILE A 97 0.42 -0.73 -6.22
CA ILE A 97 1.08 -0.49 -4.93
C ILE A 97 0.55 -1.49 -3.88
N ALA A 98 -0.77 -1.56 -3.72
CA ALA A 98 -1.39 -2.38 -2.68
C ALA A 98 -1.10 -3.87 -2.88
N ASN A 99 -1.19 -4.37 -4.13
CA ASN A 99 -0.91 -5.78 -4.44
C ASN A 99 0.57 -6.12 -4.20
N LYS A 100 1.48 -5.24 -4.63
CA LYS A 100 2.92 -5.50 -4.46
C LYS A 100 3.34 -5.46 -3.00
N LEU A 101 2.83 -4.50 -2.23
CA LEU A 101 3.11 -4.40 -0.80
C LEU A 101 2.58 -5.61 -0.04
N ILE A 102 1.32 -6.00 -0.25
CA ILE A 102 0.76 -7.15 0.47
C ILE A 102 1.50 -8.43 0.12
N GLU A 103 1.80 -8.68 -1.17
CA GLU A 103 2.54 -9.86 -1.62
C GLU A 103 3.93 -9.94 -0.97
N VAL A 104 4.69 -8.85 -1.01
CA VAL A 104 6.06 -8.82 -0.47
C VAL A 104 6.06 -8.99 1.05
N VAL A 105 5.20 -8.25 1.75
CA VAL A 105 5.14 -8.29 3.22
C VAL A 105 4.66 -9.66 3.71
N GLU A 106 3.68 -10.27 3.05
CA GLU A 106 3.21 -11.62 3.38
C GLU A 106 4.24 -12.70 3.09
N ARG A 107 4.92 -12.64 1.94
CA ARG A 107 5.99 -13.58 1.59
C ARG A 107 7.04 -13.60 2.69
N GLN A 108 7.47 -12.43 3.16
CA GLN A 108 8.46 -12.33 4.22
C GLN A 108 7.91 -12.82 5.56
N TYR A 109 6.65 -12.50 5.88
CA TYR A 109 5.99 -12.98 7.09
C TYR A 109 5.93 -14.52 7.14
N ALA A 110 5.72 -15.17 6.00
CA ALA A 110 5.67 -16.63 5.87
C ALA A 110 7.05 -17.30 5.98
N THR A 111 8.14 -16.62 5.60
CA THR A 111 9.50 -17.20 5.63
C THR A 111 10.10 -17.38 7.03
N ILE A 112 9.58 -16.66 8.04
CA ILE A 112 10.10 -16.72 9.40
C ILE A 112 9.22 -17.67 10.21
N PRO A 113 9.72 -18.77 10.81
CA PRO A 113 8.90 -19.66 11.63
C PRO A 113 8.30 -18.90 12.82
N PRO A 114 7.13 -19.33 13.35
CA PRO A 114 6.55 -18.67 14.50
C PRO A 114 7.54 -18.79 15.67
N ILE A 115 7.82 -17.68 16.35
CA ILE A 115 8.69 -17.68 17.52
C ILE A 115 8.00 -18.54 18.58
N SER A 116 8.49 -19.77 18.77
CA SER A 116 8.08 -20.61 19.90
C SER A 116 8.70 -19.99 21.15
N SER A 117 7.89 -19.33 21.96
CA SER A 117 8.28 -18.98 23.32
C SER A 117 8.43 -20.28 24.12
N TYR A 118 9.66 -20.56 24.57
CA TYR A 118 9.96 -21.57 25.59
C TYR A 118 9.48 -21.08 26.97
#